data_AF-A0A4Q7FSH2-F1
#
_entry.id   AF-A0A4Q7FSH2-F1
#
_cell.length_a   1.000
_cell.length_b   1.000
_cell.length_c   1.000
_cell.angle_alpha   90.00
_cell.angle_beta   90.00
_cell.angle_gamma   90.00
#
_symmetry.space_group_name_H-M   'P 1'
#
loop_
_entity.id
_entity.type
_entity.pdbx_description
1 polymer ?
#
loop_
_entity_poly.entity_id
_entity_poly.type
_entity_poly.pdbx_seq_one_letter_code
_entity_poly.pdbx_strand_id
1 'polypeptide(L)' 'MRFSNSKDESLLFLWESVRRQVLAGRADGGRCRFVGNNLRSYAELLRSEMERRELKYTPINWSE' A
#
# COMPACT_ATOMS: atom_id res chain seq x y z
N MET A 1 13.60 1.15 -2.83
CA MET A 1 13.09 -0.20 -3.17
C MET A 1 12.67 -0.17 -4.64
N ARG A 2 13.07 -1.15 -5.46
CA ARG A 2 12.75 -1.16 -6.91
C ARG A 2 11.74 -2.27 -7.19
N PHE A 3 10.49 -1.90 -7.45
CA PHE A 3 9.41 -2.82 -7.83
C PHE A 3 9.43 -3.17 -9.32
N SER A 4 10.32 -2.55 -10.09
CA SER A 4 10.48 -2.75 -11.54
C SER A 4 10.68 -4.22 -11.93
N ASN A 5 11.32 -5.03 -11.07
CA ASN A 5 11.61 -6.44 -11.35
C ASN A 5 10.62 -7.41 -10.69
N SER A 6 9.62 -6.90 -9.95
CA SER A 6 8.61 -7.73 -9.30
C SER A 6 7.54 -8.17 -10.31
N LYS A 7 7.00 -9.38 -10.12
CA LYS A 7 5.82 -9.85 -10.85
C LYS A 7 4.58 -9.07 -10.41
N ASP A 8 3.62 -8.93 -11.30
CA ASP A 8 2.39 -8.20 -11.03
C ASP A 8 1.60 -8.81 -9.85
N GLU A 9 1.55 -10.14 -9.76
CA GLU A 9 0.96 -10.86 -8.62
C GLU A 9 1.60 -10.48 -7.28
N SER A 10 2.94 -10.31 -7.27
CA SER A 10 3.66 -9.90 -6.07
C SER A 10 3.32 -8.46 -5.68
N LEU A 11 3.16 -7.57 -6.66
CA LEU A 11 2.75 -6.18 -6.42
C LEU A 11 1.34 -6.12 -5.82
N LEU A 12 0.40 -6.88 -6.38
CA LEU A 12 -0.97 -6.97 -5.87
C LEU A 12 -1.01 -7.58 -4.46
N PHE A 13 -0.24 -8.62 -4.21
CA PHE A 13 -0.15 -9.23 -2.87
C PHE A 13 0.40 -8.24 -1.83
N LEU A 14 1.45 -7.51 -2.18
CA LEU A 14 2.04 -6.49 -1.31
C LEU A 14 1.03 -5.36 -1.06
N TRP A 15 0.33 -4.91 -2.09
CA TRP A 15 -0.69 -3.87 -1.98
C TRP A 15 -1.83 -4.28 -1.05
N GLU A 16 -2.33 -5.51 -1.19
CA GLU A 16 -3.34 -6.08 -0.31
C GLU A 16 -2.86 -6.18 1.15
N SER A 17 -1.61 -6.57 1.37
CA SER A 17 -1.01 -6.62 2.71
C SER A 17 -0.98 -5.22 3.35
N VAL A 18 -0.51 -4.21 2.60
CA VAL A 18 -0.48 -2.81 3.07
C VAL A 18 -1.90 -2.32 3.38
N ARG A 19 -2.86 -2.57 2.48
CA ARG A 19 -4.25 -2.17 2.66
C ARG A 19 -4.87 -2.78 3.92
N ARG A 20 -4.62 -4.06 4.20
CA ARG A 20 -5.10 -4.71 5.43
C ARG A 20 -4.49 -4.08 6.70
N GLN A 21 -3.20 -3.77 6.67
CA GLN A 21 -2.53 -3.11 7.80
C GLN A 21 -3.12 -1.72 8.08
N VAL A 22 -3.40 -0.93 7.04
CA VAL A 22 -4.03 0.39 7.17
C VAL A 22 -5.45 0.27 7.72
N LEU A 23 -6.24 -0.67 7.21
CA LEU A 23 -7.61 -0.91 7.69
C LEU A 23 -7.62 -1.36 9.15
N ALA A 24 -6.72 -2.25 9.55
CA ALA A 24 -6.56 -2.69 10.93
C ALA A 24 -6.16 -1.51 11.84
N GLY A 25 -5.17 -0.72 11.44
CA GLY A 25 -4.74 0.47 12.19
C GLY A 25 -5.83 1.54 12.36
N ARG A 26 -6.79 1.61 11.43
CA ARG A 26 -7.97 2.48 11.53
C ARG A 26 -9.00 1.95 12.52
N ALA A 27 -9.25 0.65 12.52
CA ALA A 27 -10.19 0.02 13.45
C ALA A 27 -9.77 0.24 14.92
N ASP A 28 -8.46 0.30 15.19
CA ASP A 28 -7.90 0.54 16.53
C ASP A 28 -7.86 2.03 16.96
N GLY A 29 -8.56 2.91 16.24
CA GLY A 29 -8.68 4.33 16.58
C GLY A 29 -7.46 5.17 16.20
N GLY A 30 -6.81 4.86 15.07
CA GLY A 30 -5.70 5.66 14.51
C GLY A 30 -4.38 5.53 15.27
N ARG A 31 -4.30 4.65 16.28
CA ARG A 31 -3.12 4.42 17.12
C ARG A 31 -2.05 3.52 16.50
N CYS A 32 -2.08 3.35 15.18
CA CYS A 32 -1.00 2.69 14.46
C CYS A 32 0.25 3.60 14.41
N ARG A 33 0.90 3.82 15.57
CA ARG A 33 2.12 4.63 15.75
C ARG A 33 3.28 4.20 14.84
N PHE A 34 3.22 3.01 14.24
CA PHE A 34 4.26 2.44 13.38
C PHE A 34 4.06 2.70 11.88
N VAL A 35 2.97 3.34 11.46
CA VAL A 35 2.52 3.34 10.06
C VAL A 35 2.57 4.73 9.38
N GLY A 36 2.86 5.81 10.10
CA GLY A 36 2.58 7.18 9.66
C GLY A 36 3.24 7.62 8.34
N ASN A 37 4.56 7.45 8.19
CA ASN A 37 5.29 7.97 7.03
C ASN A 37 5.94 6.89 6.17
N ASN A 38 6.63 5.91 6.77
CA ASN A 38 7.34 4.89 5.99
C ASN A 38 6.38 3.97 5.22
N LEU A 39 5.24 3.59 5.81
CA LEU A 39 4.26 2.76 5.11
C LEU A 39 3.56 3.54 4.00
N ARG A 40 3.24 4.83 4.22
CA ARG A 40 2.65 5.69 3.20
C ARG A 40 3.60 5.87 2.02
N SER A 41 4.87 6.23 2.26
CA SER A 41 5.88 6.33 1.19
C SER A 41 6.09 5.00 0.46
N TYR A 42 6.08 3.88 1.19
CA TYR A 42 6.15 2.54 0.58
C TYR A 42 4.93 2.25 -0.31
N ALA A 43 3.73 2.57 0.16
CA ALA A 43 2.49 2.38 -0.58
C ALA A 43 2.43 3.26 -1.82
N GLU A 44 2.91 4.51 -1.75
CA GLU A 44 3.00 5.41 -2.90
C GLU A 44 3.94 4.86 -3.98
N LEU A 45 5.13 4.34 -3.59
CA LEU A 45 6.04 3.71 -4.55
C LEU A 45 5.43 2.46 -5.18
N LEU A 46 4.67 1.67 -4.41
CA LEU A 46 3.98 0.49 -4.92
C LEU A 46 2.86 0.90 -5.90
N ARG A 47 2.08 1.92 -5.53
CA ARG A 47 1.00 2.48 -6.33
C ARG A 47 1.51 2.98 -7.68
N SER A 48 2.57 3.80 -7.70
CA SER A 48 3.13 4.33 -8.94
C SER A 48 3.55 3.23 -9.92
N GLU A 49 4.06 2.12 -9.41
CA GLU A 49 4.49 0.99 -10.25
C GLU A 49 3.33 0.12 -10.72
N MET A 50 2.26 0.02 -9.93
CA MET A 50 1.02 -0.64 -10.33
C MET A 50 0.24 0.19 -11.34
N GLU A 51 0.20 1.52 -11.19
CA GLU A 51 -0.39 2.46 -12.14
C GLU A 51 0.36 2.46 -13.47
N ARG A 52 1.70 2.47 -13.44
CA ARG A 52 2.54 2.37 -14.66
C ARG A 52 2.25 1.10 -15.47
N ARG A 53 1.82 0.03 -14.80
CA ARG A 53 1.48 -1.26 -15.43
C ARG A 53 -0.02 -1.46 -15.64
N GLU A 54 -0.83 -0.44 -15.34
CA GLU A 54 -2.29 -0.46 -15.44
C GLU A 54 -2.95 -1.64 -14.67
N LEU A 55 -2.35 -2.03 -13.54
CA LEU A 55 -2.88 -3.11 -12.71
C LEU A 55 -4.16 -2.67 -12.02
N LYS A 56 -5.15 -3.58 -11.97
CA LYS A 56 -6.40 -3.34 -11.24
C LYS A 56 -6.17 -3.61 -9.76
N TYR A 57 -6.40 -2.60 -8.92
CA TYR A 57 -6.26 -2.70 -7.47
C TYR A 57 -7.34 -1.90 -6.74
N THR A 58 -7.60 -2.23 -5.47
CA THR A 58 -8.53 -1.47 -4.63
C THR A 58 -7.77 -0.35 -3.93
N PRO A 59 -8.07 0.94 -4.17
CA PRO A 59 -7.34 2.04 -3.56
C PRO A 59 -7.47 2.06 -2.04
N ILE A 60 -6.40 2.49 -1.36
CA ILE A 60 -6.41 2.75 0.09
C ILE A 60 -6.91 4.17 0.26
N ASN A 61 -8.02 4.35 1.00
CA ASN A 61 -8.49 5.68 1.36
C ASN A 61 -7.60 6.20 2.50
N TRP A 62 -6.65 7.07 2.20
CA TRP A 62 -5.84 7.80 3.18
C TRP A 62 -6.57 9.08 3.61
N SER A 63 -7.79 8.95 4.15
CA SER A 63 -8.49 10.09 4.79
C SER A 63 -7.52 10.80 5.74
N GLU A 64 -7.28 12.09 5.49
CA GLU A 64 -6.38 12.98 6.25
C GLU A 64 -6.83 13.16 7.70
#